data_AF-A0A920N4U7-F1
#
_entry.id   AF-A0A920N4U7-F1
#
_cell.length_a   1.000
_cell.length_b   1.000
_cell.length_c   1.000
_cell.angle_alpha   90.00
_cell.angle_beta   90.00
_cell.angle_gamma   90.00
#
_symmetry.space_group_name_H-M   'P 1'
#
loop_
_entity.id
_entity.type
_entity.pdbx_description
1 polymer ?
#
loop_
_entity_poly.entity_id
_entity_poly.type
_entity_poly.pdbx_seq_one_letter_code
_entity_poly.pdbx_strand_id
1 'polypeptide(L)'
;MEPANWSPFDPKPDSKYGGPFRPIATAIPGIQVGELLPHTARILDRLAVIRSVNTGETSHFRGHYLLQSGRKVPGYPVLGSVMAQLLERPGDELPGYVTMRRQNPQAYTDVGDAGFLGPRYEGVMIIDGKPPANIRRPESVDVAAVTTRDRIRRLTNKRFLERRSPRSIQSYTESYQKADALMRRREVFDLEQESAADRARYGDHHFGRNCLLARRLLEAGVHCVKVAHHDWDAHFENFHWQRQRCLEFDRTFVTLMDDFRDRGLLDETLVVIMGEMGRTPRINYYGGRDHWGDAWSMAFAGCGIKPGVVLGKTNELGTEVTDGAVDAGDLFHTILAAMGLDAKRENLPGRWRDNPIGDPASSVIQEVLA
;
A
#
# COMPACT_ATOMS: atom_id res chain seq x y z
N MET A 1 -0.98 -4.37 3.91
CA MET A 1 -0.67 -4.73 5.31
C MET A 1 -1.92 -5.32 5.89
N GLU A 2 -2.00 -6.54 6.37
CA GLU A 2 -3.31 -7.09 6.77
C GLU A 2 -3.66 -6.73 8.24
N PRO A 3 -4.41 -5.67 8.61
CA PRO A 3 -5.03 -5.59 9.93
C PRO A 3 -6.21 -6.57 9.97
N ALA A 4 -5.86 -7.80 10.32
CA ALA A 4 -6.76 -8.81 10.80
C ALA A 4 -7.66 -8.31 11.96
N ASN A 5 -8.99 -8.55 11.96
CA ASN A 5 -9.90 -8.18 13.06
C ASN A 5 -9.61 -8.94 14.37
N TRP A 6 -8.70 -8.36 15.12
CA TRP A 6 -9.19 -7.52 16.19
C TRP A 6 -8.57 -6.18 15.87
N SER A 7 -9.31 -5.33 15.15
CA SER A 7 -8.77 -4.03 14.75
C SER A 7 -8.30 -3.39 16.04
N PRO A 8 -7.01 -3.08 16.20
CA PRO A 8 -6.59 -2.31 17.34
C PRO A 8 -7.38 -1.00 17.38
N PHE A 9 -7.96 -0.58 16.25
CA PHE A 9 -8.82 0.57 16.19
C PHE A 9 -10.26 0.36 16.68
N ASP A 10 -10.79 -0.84 16.98
CA ASP A 10 -12.15 -1.02 17.54
C ASP A 10 -12.21 -2.19 18.56
N PRO A 11 -11.59 -2.03 19.75
CA PRO A 11 -11.53 -3.09 20.76
C PRO A 11 -12.91 -3.40 21.37
N LYS A 12 -13.21 -4.69 21.57
CA LYS A 12 -14.42 -5.20 22.25
C LYS A 12 -14.05 -6.01 23.51
N PRO A 13 -13.54 -5.37 24.58
CA PRO A 13 -12.92 -6.07 25.71
C PRO A 13 -13.88 -6.92 26.55
N ASP A 14 -15.14 -6.51 26.64
CA ASP A 14 -16.16 -7.18 27.45
C ASP A 14 -17.05 -8.10 26.61
N SER A 15 -16.73 -8.24 25.31
CA SER A 15 -17.42 -9.17 24.42
C SER A 15 -17.09 -10.62 24.79
N LYS A 16 -18.07 -11.51 24.61
CA LYS A 16 -17.88 -12.97 24.65
C LYS A 16 -16.73 -13.45 23.77
N TYR A 17 -16.39 -12.69 22.72
CA TYR A 17 -15.31 -13.01 21.79
C TYR A 17 -14.05 -12.15 21.97
N GLY A 18 -13.97 -11.39 23.06
CA GLY A 18 -12.82 -10.56 23.40
C GLY A 18 -11.54 -11.37 23.58
N GLY A 19 -10.42 -10.80 23.13
CA GLY A 19 -9.09 -11.32 23.42
C GLY A 19 -8.58 -10.91 24.81
N PRO A 20 -7.33 -11.27 25.17
CA PRO A 20 -6.73 -10.91 26.44
C PRO A 20 -6.32 -9.42 26.51
N PHE A 21 -6.33 -8.71 25.38
CA PHE A 21 -5.85 -7.33 25.28
C PHE A 21 -6.90 -6.33 25.75
N ARG A 22 -6.43 -5.29 26.45
CA ARG A 22 -7.27 -4.22 27.01
C ARG A 22 -7.32 -2.99 26.10
N PRO A 23 -8.41 -2.21 26.15
CA PRO A 23 -8.45 -0.91 25.50
C PRO A 23 -7.60 0.10 26.26
N ILE A 24 -7.08 1.08 25.54
CA ILE A 24 -6.41 2.27 26.08
C ILE A 24 -7.07 3.52 25.49
N ALA A 25 -7.03 4.61 26.25
CA ALA A 25 -7.47 5.91 25.77
C ALA A 25 -6.55 6.43 24.66
N THR A 26 -7.08 7.30 23.81
CA THR A 26 -6.38 7.88 22.65
C THR A 26 -6.33 9.40 22.77
N ALA A 27 -5.66 10.06 21.82
CA ALA A 27 -5.66 11.50 21.67
C ALA A 27 -7.06 12.08 21.40
N ILE A 28 -8.01 11.26 20.94
CA ILE A 28 -9.41 11.66 20.73
C ILE A 28 -10.24 11.24 21.95
N PRO A 29 -10.82 12.19 22.72
CA PRO A 29 -11.64 11.88 23.88
C PRO A 29 -12.79 10.91 23.56
N GLY A 30 -12.98 9.90 24.40
CA GLY A 30 -14.03 8.88 24.22
C GLY A 30 -13.71 7.80 23.18
N ILE A 31 -12.61 7.92 22.43
CA ILE A 31 -12.15 6.90 21.50
C ILE A 31 -11.04 6.06 22.14
N GLN A 32 -11.19 4.74 22.02
CA GLN A 32 -10.23 3.76 22.50
C GLN A 32 -9.65 2.94 21.35
N VAL A 33 -8.42 2.47 21.56
CA VAL A 33 -7.74 1.47 20.73
C VAL A 33 -7.17 0.36 21.62
N GLY A 34 -6.73 -0.76 21.05
CA GLY A 34 -6.09 -1.84 21.81
C GLY A 34 -4.74 -1.41 22.38
N GLU A 35 -4.39 -1.93 23.56
CA GLU A 35 -3.15 -1.63 24.30
C GLU A 35 -1.85 -1.98 23.54
N LEU A 36 -1.95 -2.72 22.44
CA LEU A 36 -0.83 -3.03 21.56
C LEU A 36 -0.42 -1.86 20.67
N LEU A 37 -1.23 -0.79 20.59
CA LEU A 37 -0.91 0.42 19.82
C LEU A 37 -0.74 1.69 20.69
N PRO A 38 0.11 1.68 21.73
CA PRO A 38 0.27 2.84 22.63
C PRO A 38 0.89 4.08 21.96
N HIS A 39 1.65 3.92 20.87
CA HIS A 39 2.17 5.04 20.10
C HIS A 39 1.10 5.60 19.17
N THR A 40 0.42 4.75 18.40
CA THR A 40 -0.66 5.18 17.49
C THR A 40 -1.80 5.84 18.25
N ALA A 41 -2.14 5.35 19.45
CA ALA A 41 -3.14 5.97 20.33
C ALA A 41 -2.89 7.47 20.57
N ARG A 42 -1.61 7.87 20.67
CA ARG A 42 -1.20 9.26 20.94
C ARG A 42 -1.26 10.18 19.73
N ILE A 43 -1.36 9.63 18.52
CA ILE A 43 -1.45 10.40 17.27
C ILE A 43 -2.77 10.13 16.53
N LEU A 44 -3.75 9.51 17.19
CA LEU A 44 -5.00 9.11 16.55
C LEU A 44 -5.78 10.32 16.01
N ASP A 45 -5.61 11.48 16.64
CA ASP A 45 -6.14 12.77 16.22
C ASP A 45 -5.57 13.26 14.87
N ARG A 46 -4.51 12.63 14.37
CA ARG A 46 -3.92 12.90 13.04
C ARG A 46 -4.39 11.93 11.96
N LEU A 47 -5.18 10.93 12.33
CA LEU A 47 -5.65 9.88 11.41
C LEU A 47 -7.15 10.06 11.13
N ALA A 48 -7.60 9.58 9.99
CA ALA A 48 -8.98 9.16 9.77
C ALA A 48 -9.07 7.65 9.88
N VAL A 49 -9.86 7.14 10.82
CA VAL A 49 -10.08 5.71 11.05
C VAL A 49 -11.46 5.34 10.55
N ILE A 50 -11.54 4.33 9.71
CA ILE A 50 -12.82 3.75 9.27
C ILE A 50 -12.96 2.40 9.96
N ARG A 51 -13.99 2.23 10.81
CA ARG A 51 -14.26 1.01 11.58
C ARG A 51 -15.32 0.10 10.97
N SER A 52 -15.87 0.52 9.84
CA SER A 52 -17.09 -0.01 9.23
C SER A 52 -16.86 -0.57 7.84
N VAL A 53 -15.64 -1.06 7.56
CA VAL A 53 -15.35 -1.68 6.27
C VAL A 53 -16.05 -3.03 6.19
N ASN A 54 -16.85 -3.22 5.15
CA ASN A 54 -17.51 -4.48 4.85
C ASN A 54 -17.37 -4.77 3.35
N THR A 55 -16.55 -5.77 3.02
CA THR A 55 -16.34 -6.22 1.63
C THR A 55 -17.04 -7.54 1.34
N GLY A 56 -17.41 -8.28 2.39
CA GLY A 56 -17.90 -9.67 2.32
C GLY A 56 -16.89 -10.65 1.73
N GLU A 57 -15.64 -10.23 1.54
CA GLU A 57 -14.59 -11.05 0.92
C GLU A 57 -13.74 -11.73 2.00
N THR A 58 -13.47 -13.02 1.81
CA THR A 58 -12.77 -13.90 2.75
C THR A 58 -11.63 -14.67 2.07
N SER A 59 -11.24 -14.31 0.86
CA SER A 59 -10.09 -14.87 0.16
C SER A 59 -8.97 -13.85 0.06
N HIS A 60 -7.76 -14.26 0.42
CA HIS A 60 -6.54 -13.45 0.30
C HIS A 60 -6.37 -12.86 -1.10
N PHE A 61 -6.43 -13.72 -2.12
CA PHE A 61 -6.23 -13.30 -3.51
C PHE A 61 -7.30 -12.32 -3.98
N ARG A 62 -8.57 -12.60 -3.69
CA ARG A 62 -9.67 -11.74 -4.14
C ARG A 62 -9.76 -10.45 -3.34
N GLY A 63 -9.59 -10.50 -2.03
CA GLY A 63 -9.60 -9.32 -1.16
C GLY A 63 -8.49 -8.36 -1.54
N HIS A 64 -7.28 -8.87 -1.77
CA HIS A 64 -6.15 -8.00 -2.11
C HIS A 64 -6.33 -7.30 -3.45
N TYR A 65 -6.84 -8.01 -4.45
CA TYR A 65 -7.18 -7.41 -5.74
C TYR A 65 -8.36 -6.43 -5.60
N LEU A 66 -9.39 -6.79 -4.83
CA LEU A 66 -10.58 -5.97 -4.60
C LEU A 66 -10.22 -4.62 -3.99
N LEU A 67 -9.42 -4.60 -2.91
CA LEU A 67 -9.02 -3.36 -2.24
C LEU A 67 -8.07 -2.51 -3.09
N GLN A 68 -7.26 -3.14 -3.93
CA GLN A 68 -6.36 -2.40 -4.82
C GLN A 68 -6.98 -1.94 -6.12
N SER A 69 -8.06 -2.55 -6.59
CA SER A 69 -8.69 -2.14 -7.86
C SER A 69 -10.06 -1.48 -7.66
N GLY A 70 -10.59 -1.53 -6.43
CA GLY A 70 -11.99 -1.19 -6.13
C GLY A 70 -12.99 -2.16 -6.76
N ARG A 71 -12.56 -3.32 -7.29
CA ARG A 71 -13.38 -4.19 -8.13
C ARG A 71 -13.23 -5.67 -7.82
N LYS A 72 -14.35 -6.40 -7.87
CA LYS A 72 -14.36 -7.88 -7.75
C LYS A 72 -13.89 -8.58 -9.02
N VAL A 73 -14.08 -7.96 -10.19
CA VAL A 73 -13.75 -8.54 -11.50
C VAL A 73 -12.27 -8.29 -11.83
N PRO A 74 -11.45 -9.32 -12.06
CA PRO A 74 -10.05 -9.20 -12.46
C PRO A 74 -9.84 -8.45 -13.80
N GLY A 75 -8.64 -7.92 -14.00
CA GLY A 75 -8.20 -7.31 -15.26
C GLY A 75 -8.10 -5.78 -15.27
N TYR A 76 -8.47 -5.12 -14.17
CA TYR A 76 -8.22 -3.70 -13.96
C TYR A 76 -6.89 -3.49 -13.23
N PRO A 77 -6.17 -2.40 -13.52
CA PRO A 77 -4.93 -2.08 -12.83
C PRO A 77 -5.15 -1.89 -11.32
N VAL A 78 -4.14 -2.26 -10.55
CA VAL A 78 -4.10 -1.95 -9.12
C VAL A 78 -3.82 -0.48 -8.87
N LEU A 79 -4.17 -0.02 -7.67
CA LEU A 79 -4.08 1.36 -7.21
C LEU A 79 -2.71 1.97 -7.48
N GLY A 80 -1.63 1.25 -7.16
CA GLY A 80 -0.28 1.75 -7.40
C GLY A 80 0.03 1.98 -8.88
N SER A 81 -0.45 1.10 -9.76
CA SER A 81 -0.31 1.25 -11.21
C SER A 81 -1.17 2.38 -11.76
N VAL A 82 -2.36 2.59 -11.20
CA VAL A 82 -3.22 3.75 -11.49
C VAL A 82 -2.51 5.05 -11.09
N MET A 83 -1.95 5.13 -9.88
CA MET A 83 -1.20 6.31 -9.44
C MET A 83 0.04 6.56 -10.28
N ALA A 84 0.78 5.49 -10.62
CA ALA A 84 1.95 5.61 -11.48
C ALA A 84 1.61 6.23 -12.85
N GLN A 85 0.39 6.03 -13.35
CA GLN A 85 -0.07 6.65 -14.58
C GLN A 85 -0.56 8.08 -14.37
N LEU A 86 -1.49 8.28 -13.43
CA LEU A 86 -2.19 9.56 -13.26
C LEU A 86 -1.28 10.66 -12.71
N LEU A 87 -0.27 10.27 -11.94
CA LEU A 87 0.69 11.20 -11.33
C LEU A 87 2.00 11.31 -12.14
N GLU A 88 2.12 10.64 -13.28
CA GLU A 88 3.33 10.70 -14.11
C GLU A 88 3.62 12.13 -14.59
N ARG A 89 4.83 12.61 -14.35
CA ARG A 89 5.30 13.94 -14.77
C ARG A 89 6.38 13.83 -15.85
N PRO A 90 6.48 14.81 -16.76
CA PRO A 90 7.59 14.90 -17.68
C PRO A 90 8.94 14.94 -16.94
N GLY A 91 9.81 13.98 -17.25
CA GLY A 91 11.13 13.88 -16.64
C GLY A 91 11.24 12.96 -15.43
N ASP A 92 10.15 12.32 -14.99
CA ASP A 92 10.25 11.25 -14.00
C ASP A 92 11.18 10.14 -14.51
N GLU A 93 12.22 9.84 -13.74
CA GLU A 93 13.20 8.81 -14.09
C GLU A 93 12.84 7.47 -13.46
N LEU A 94 12.40 7.47 -12.21
CA LEU A 94 12.11 6.26 -11.46
C LEU A 94 10.75 5.65 -11.83
N PRO A 95 10.54 4.34 -11.59
CA PRO A 95 9.22 3.74 -11.73
C PRO A 95 8.19 4.44 -10.84
N GLY A 96 7.00 4.73 -11.38
CA GLY A 96 5.93 5.38 -10.61
C GLY A 96 5.34 4.52 -9.50
N TYR A 97 5.52 3.19 -9.54
CA TYR A 97 5.03 2.26 -8.53
C TYR A 97 6.10 1.25 -8.10
N VAL A 98 6.33 1.19 -6.79
CA VAL A 98 7.20 0.20 -6.14
C VAL A 98 6.41 -0.60 -5.11
N THR A 99 6.56 -1.92 -5.11
CA THR A 99 6.01 -2.82 -4.08
C THR A 99 7.13 -3.54 -3.36
N MET A 100 7.08 -3.58 -2.03
CA MET A 100 8.14 -4.14 -1.19
C MET A 100 7.62 -5.25 -0.29
N ARG A 101 8.35 -6.37 -0.21
CA ARG A 101 8.02 -7.48 0.69
C ARG A 101 9.25 -8.27 1.14
N ARG A 102 9.03 -9.21 2.07
CA ARG A 102 10.03 -10.22 2.45
C ARG A 102 10.17 -11.29 1.37
N GLN A 103 11.35 -11.89 1.26
CA GLN A 103 11.51 -13.13 0.50
C GLN A 103 10.73 -14.27 1.16
N ASN A 104 10.88 -14.42 2.49
CA ASN A 104 10.27 -15.47 3.30
C ASN A 104 9.76 -14.91 4.65
N PRO A 105 8.51 -15.25 5.06
CA PRO A 105 7.48 -15.83 4.21
C PRO A 105 7.12 -14.86 3.07
N GLN A 106 6.79 -15.42 1.92
CA GLN A 106 6.29 -14.62 0.79
C GLN A 106 4.89 -14.12 1.12
N ALA A 107 4.64 -12.82 0.95
CA ALA A 107 3.27 -12.30 1.00
C ALA A 107 2.43 -13.01 -0.08
N TYR A 108 1.25 -13.50 0.29
CA TYR A 108 0.41 -14.32 -0.58
C TYR A 108 0.00 -13.63 -1.89
N THR A 109 0.10 -12.30 -1.95
CA THR A 109 -0.47 -11.50 -3.03
C THR A 109 0.44 -10.31 -3.41
N ASP A 110 1.25 -10.45 -4.46
CA ASP A 110 2.03 -9.34 -5.04
C ASP A 110 1.59 -9.08 -6.47
N VAL A 111 0.46 -8.41 -6.60
CA VAL A 111 0.00 -7.92 -7.90
C VAL A 111 0.60 -6.53 -8.08
N GLY A 112 1.78 -6.44 -8.69
CA GLY A 112 2.24 -5.21 -9.35
C GLY A 112 1.39 -4.83 -10.56
N ASP A 113 0.17 -5.38 -10.66
CA ASP A 113 -0.54 -5.69 -11.89
C ASP A 113 -1.05 -4.41 -12.56
N ALA A 114 -0.40 -4.05 -13.67
CA ALA A 114 -0.82 -2.93 -14.48
C ALA A 114 -2.09 -3.20 -15.29
N GLY A 115 -2.63 -4.43 -15.27
CA GLY A 115 -3.76 -4.82 -16.09
C GLY A 115 -3.55 -4.41 -17.55
N PHE A 116 -4.48 -3.62 -18.09
CA PHE A 116 -4.39 -3.12 -19.45
C PHE A 116 -3.49 -1.88 -19.65
N LEU A 117 -2.95 -1.28 -18.58
CA LEU A 117 -2.03 -0.12 -18.66
C LEU A 117 -0.66 -0.49 -19.23
N GLY A 118 -0.26 -1.76 -19.09
CA GLY A 118 0.97 -2.27 -19.67
C GLY A 118 2.23 -2.02 -18.83
N PRO A 119 3.39 -2.48 -19.31
CA PRO A 119 4.59 -2.62 -18.48
C PRO A 119 5.22 -1.30 -18.08
N ARG A 120 4.91 -0.15 -18.73
CA ARG A 120 5.25 1.18 -18.21
C ARG A 120 4.73 1.44 -16.80
N TYR A 121 3.57 0.90 -16.45
CA TYR A 121 2.93 1.15 -15.15
C TYR A 121 2.95 -0.06 -14.22
N GLU A 122 3.58 -1.17 -14.65
CA GLU A 122 3.79 -2.34 -13.80
C GLU A 122 4.67 -1.99 -12.59
N GLY A 123 4.23 -2.45 -11.42
CA GLY A 123 4.92 -2.25 -10.15
C GLY A 123 6.28 -2.94 -10.13
N VAL A 124 7.32 -2.22 -9.70
CA VAL A 124 8.64 -2.80 -9.50
C VAL A 124 8.70 -3.45 -8.12
N MET A 125 8.95 -4.75 -8.09
CA MET A 125 9.05 -5.51 -6.85
C MET A 125 10.46 -5.43 -6.25
N ILE A 126 10.50 -5.09 -4.97
CA ILE A 126 11.69 -5.02 -4.14
C ILE A 126 11.55 -6.07 -3.03
N ILE A 127 12.61 -6.86 -2.84
CA ILE A 127 12.60 -7.99 -1.91
C ILE A 127 13.66 -7.76 -0.84
N ASP A 128 13.26 -7.84 0.44
CA ASP A 128 14.13 -7.63 1.61
C ASP A 128 14.88 -6.27 1.58
N GLY A 129 14.25 -5.23 1.03
CA GLY A 129 14.86 -3.90 0.87
C GLY A 129 16.03 -3.84 -0.10
N LYS A 130 16.30 -4.93 -0.84
CA LYS A 130 17.43 -5.01 -1.77
C LYS A 130 17.04 -4.43 -3.12
N PRO A 131 17.95 -3.70 -3.79
CA PRO A 131 17.70 -3.27 -5.15
C PRO A 131 17.44 -4.48 -6.06
N PRO A 132 16.73 -4.30 -7.20
CA PRO A 132 16.53 -5.34 -8.17
C PRO A 132 17.86 -6.01 -8.58
N ALA A 133 17.82 -7.32 -8.80
CA ALA A 133 18.99 -8.06 -9.24
C ALA A 133 19.58 -7.46 -10.53
N ASN A 134 20.91 -7.52 -10.67
CA ASN A 134 21.63 -7.04 -11.85
C ASN A 134 21.52 -5.53 -12.15
N ILE A 135 21.19 -4.71 -11.15
CA ILE A 135 21.20 -3.24 -11.27
C ILE A 135 22.62 -2.64 -11.38
N ARG A 136 23.65 -3.43 -11.03
CA ARG A 136 25.05 -3.04 -11.18
C ARG A 136 25.57 -3.57 -12.52
N ARG A 137 26.07 -2.68 -13.36
CA ARG A 137 26.85 -3.06 -14.55
C ARG A 137 28.09 -3.83 -14.07
N PRO A 138 28.37 -5.04 -14.59
CA PRO A 138 29.61 -5.74 -14.30
C PRO A 138 30.83 -4.89 -14.71
N GLU A 139 31.88 -4.88 -13.89
CA GLU A 139 33.09 -4.10 -14.16
C GLU A 139 33.74 -4.47 -15.49
N SER A 140 33.64 -5.74 -15.89
CA SER A 140 34.14 -6.27 -17.16
C SER A 140 33.43 -5.77 -18.42
N VAL A 141 32.27 -5.13 -18.28
CA VAL A 141 31.47 -4.64 -19.41
C VAL A 141 31.68 -3.15 -19.58
N ASP A 142 32.42 -2.72 -20.60
CA ASP A 142 32.67 -1.30 -20.86
C ASP A 142 31.37 -0.47 -21.03
N VAL A 143 31.35 0.73 -20.45
CA VAL A 143 30.26 1.70 -20.58
C VAL A 143 30.01 2.03 -22.04
N ALA A 144 31.05 2.24 -22.85
CA ALA A 144 30.89 2.59 -24.26
C ALA A 144 30.21 1.45 -25.06
N ALA A 145 30.51 0.20 -24.72
CA ALA A 145 29.85 -0.97 -25.29
C ALA A 145 28.36 -1.04 -24.91
N VAL A 146 28.01 -0.76 -23.65
CA VAL A 146 26.60 -0.67 -23.20
C VAL A 146 25.84 0.42 -23.95
N THR A 147 26.41 1.62 -24.04
CA THR A 147 25.81 2.76 -24.74
C THR A 147 25.62 2.46 -26.23
N THR A 148 26.60 1.84 -26.87
CA THR A 148 26.51 1.48 -28.30
C THR A 148 25.45 0.40 -28.53
N ARG A 149 25.38 -0.62 -27.66
CA ARG A 149 24.34 -1.65 -27.72
C ARG A 149 22.94 -1.06 -27.56
N ASP A 150 22.73 -0.16 -26.60
CA ASP A 150 21.42 0.50 -26.44
C ASP A 150 21.08 1.39 -27.64
N ARG A 151 22.06 2.11 -28.20
CA ARG A 151 21.85 2.90 -29.43
C ARG A 151 21.40 2.02 -30.60
N ILE A 152 22.07 0.88 -30.83
CA ILE A 152 21.71 -0.07 -31.88
C ILE A 152 20.30 -0.62 -31.62
N ARG A 153 19.99 -1.02 -30.37
CA ARG A 153 18.65 -1.48 -29.99
C ARG A 153 17.58 -0.45 -30.32
N ARG A 154 17.76 0.82 -29.93
CA ARG A 154 16.80 1.90 -30.22
C ARG A 154 16.63 2.12 -31.73
N LEU A 155 17.71 2.10 -32.49
CA LEU A 155 17.67 2.27 -33.95
C LEU A 155 16.90 1.13 -34.63
N THR A 156 17.20 -0.12 -34.25
CA THR A 156 16.50 -1.31 -34.77
C THR A 156 15.03 -1.31 -34.38
N ASN A 157 14.70 -0.95 -33.13
CA ASN A 157 13.33 -0.82 -32.67
C ASN A 157 12.56 0.23 -33.47
N LYS A 158 13.15 1.42 -33.69
CA LYS A 158 12.53 2.49 -34.50
C LYS A 158 12.14 1.97 -35.89
N ARG A 159 13.09 1.37 -36.60
CA ARG A 159 12.85 0.81 -37.94
C ARG A 159 11.80 -0.30 -37.95
N PHE A 160 11.74 -1.10 -36.89
CA PHE A 160 10.76 -2.18 -36.78
C PHE A 160 9.35 -1.65 -36.50
N LEU A 161 9.23 -0.65 -35.63
CA LEU A 161 7.96 0.01 -35.27
C LEU A 161 7.28 0.71 -36.46
N GLU A 162 8.07 1.21 -37.43
CA GLU A 162 7.53 1.80 -38.67
C GLU A 162 6.75 0.79 -39.53
N ARG A 163 6.89 -0.52 -39.31
CA ARG A 163 6.36 -1.56 -40.22
C ARG A 163 5.40 -2.57 -39.56
N ARG A 164 5.20 -2.53 -38.24
CA ARG A 164 4.42 -3.54 -37.50
C ARG A 164 3.72 -2.97 -36.27
N SER A 165 2.77 -3.73 -35.72
CA SER A 165 2.00 -3.34 -34.54
C SER A 165 2.92 -2.99 -33.35
N PRO A 166 2.77 -1.81 -32.74
CA PRO A 166 3.81 -1.24 -31.89
C PRO A 166 3.81 -1.75 -30.43
N ARG A 167 2.74 -2.39 -29.95
CA ARG A 167 2.52 -2.53 -28.49
C ARG A 167 3.46 -3.50 -27.77
N SER A 168 3.78 -4.66 -28.34
CA SER A 168 4.73 -5.61 -27.71
C SER A 168 6.18 -5.09 -27.70
N ILE A 169 6.50 -4.18 -28.61
CA ILE A 169 7.84 -3.59 -28.75
C ILE A 169 7.99 -2.33 -27.90
N GLN A 170 6.92 -1.54 -27.81
CA GLN A 170 6.79 -0.46 -26.83
C GLN A 170 6.97 -1.03 -25.42
N SER A 171 6.29 -2.13 -25.12
CA SER A 171 6.42 -2.86 -23.86
C SER A 171 7.87 -3.20 -23.51
N TYR A 172 8.62 -3.76 -24.47
CA TYR A 172 10.02 -4.10 -24.27
C TYR A 172 10.93 -2.86 -24.13
N THR A 173 10.60 -1.79 -24.84
CA THR A 173 11.34 -0.52 -24.75
C THR A 173 11.14 0.15 -23.39
N GLU A 174 9.91 0.13 -22.86
CA GLU A 174 9.56 0.65 -21.54
C GLU A 174 10.29 -0.11 -20.43
N SER A 175 10.33 -1.45 -20.49
CA SER A 175 11.08 -2.25 -19.53
C SER A 175 12.58 -1.91 -19.53
N TYR A 176 13.18 -1.69 -20.71
CA TYR A 176 14.57 -1.25 -20.80
C TYR A 176 14.81 0.13 -20.20
N GLN A 177 13.90 1.08 -20.44
CA GLN A 177 14.01 2.44 -19.90
C GLN A 177 13.90 2.43 -18.38
N LYS A 178 12.96 1.67 -17.81
CA LYS A 178 12.87 1.46 -16.35
C LYS A 178 14.14 0.87 -15.76
N ALA A 179 14.67 -0.19 -16.39
CA ALA A 179 15.89 -0.83 -15.91
C ALA A 179 17.08 0.15 -15.94
N ASP A 180 17.27 0.89 -17.03
CA ASP A 180 18.31 1.91 -17.16
C ASP A 180 18.19 2.99 -16.07
N ALA A 181 16.98 3.49 -15.84
CA ALA A 181 16.77 4.51 -14.81
C ALA A 181 17.08 4.00 -13.39
N LEU A 182 16.64 2.78 -13.06
CA LEU A 182 16.99 2.13 -11.81
C LEU A 182 18.51 1.94 -11.67
N MET A 183 19.21 1.55 -12.74
CA MET A 183 20.68 1.43 -12.74
C MET A 183 21.38 2.77 -12.47
N ARG A 184 20.85 3.87 -13.04
CA ARG A 184 21.36 5.23 -12.84
C ARG A 184 21.07 5.77 -11.44
N ARG A 185 19.93 5.39 -10.86
CA ARG A 185 19.44 5.88 -9.56
C ARG A 185 19.54 4.86 -8.43
N ARG A 186 20.49 3.92 -8.51
CA ARG A 186 20.63 2.81 -7.55
C ARG A 186 20.90 3.26 -6.11
N GLU A 187 21.39 4.48 -5.92
CA GLU A 187 21.65 5.11 -4.62
C GLU A 187 20.38 5.29 -3.78
N VAL A 188 19.20 5.29 -4.39
CA VAL A 188 17.94 5.41 -3.63
C VAL A 188 17.72 4.20 -2.70
N PHE A 189 18.28 3.04 -3.06
CA PHE A 189 18.20 1.79 -2.27
C PHE A 189 19.26 1.69 -1.16
N ASP A 190 20.20 2.64 -1.10
CA ASP A 190 21.29 2.62 -0.14
C ASP A 190 20.91 3.35 1.15
N LEU A 191 20.40 2.58 2.12
CA LEU A 191 20.01 3.11 3.42
C LEU A 191 21.20 3.57 4.27
N GLU A 192 22.45 3.25 3.91
CA GLU A 192 23.62 3.78 4.63
C GLU A 192 23.81 5.29 4.41
N GLN A 193 23.16 5.85 3.38
CA GLN A 193 23.11 7.30 3.16
C GLN A 193 22.15 8.02 4.12
N GLU A 194 21.35 7.28 4.88
CA GLU A 194 20.51 7.82 5.94
C GLU A 194 21.31 8.07 7.21
N SER A 195 20.91 9.09 7.96
CA SER A 195 21.55 9.39 9.24
C SER A 195 21.45 8.19 10.18
N ALA A 196 22.45 8.01 11.05
CA ALA A 196 22.40 6.96 12.07
C ALA A 196 21.17 7.11 12.98
N ALA A 197 20.72 8.36 13.22
CA ALA A 197 19.52 8.65 13.97
C ALA A 197 18.25 8.14 13.25
N ASP A 198 18.15 8.34 11.93
CA ASP A 198 17.02 7.86 11.12
C ASP A 198 16.96 6.33 11.09
N ARG A 199 18.08 5.69 10.83
CA ARG A 199 18.16 4.22 10.88
C ARG A 199 17.80 3.67 12.26
N ALA A 200 18.23 4.32 13.33
CA ALA A 200 17.92 3.90 14.69
C ALA A 200 16.43 4.09 15.04
N ARG A 201 15.80 5.21 14.67
CA ARG A 201 14.39 5.46 15.01
C ARG A 201 13.41 4.58 14.23
N TYR A 202 13.72 4.26 12.97
CA TYR A 202 12.93 3.28 12.19
C TYR A 202 13.18 1.83 12.62
N GLY A 203 14.37 1.54 13.16
CA GLY A 203 14.76 0.21 13.60
C GLY A 203 15.28 -0.69 12.48
N ASP A 204 16.00 -1.76 12.86
CA ASP A 204 16.67 -2.69 11.92
C ASP A 204 15.83 -3.94 11.55
N HIS A 205 14.57 -3.98 11.98
CA HIS A 205 13.65 -5.00 11.48
C HIS A 205 13.19 -4.67 10.05
N HIS A 206 12.67 -5.68 9.33
CA HIS A 206 12.35 -5.53 7.91
C HIS A 206 11.30 -4.44 7.64
N PHE A 207 10.27 -4.31 8.48
CA PHE A 207 9.23 -3.30 8.28
C PHE A 207 9.80 -1.88 8.44
N GLY A 208 10.60 -1.64 9.48
CA GLY A 208 11.34 -0.40 9.71
C GLY A 208 12.19 0.02 8.51
N ARG A 209 13.05 -0.89 8.03
CA ARG A 209 13.92 -0.64 6.86
C ARG A 209 13.13 -0.33 5.59
N ASN A 210 12.03 -1.04 5.34
CA ASN A 210 11.21 -0.78 4.16
C ASN A 210 10.41 0.53 4.27
N CYS A 211 9.99 0.93 5.46
CA CYS A 211 9.36 2.25 5.67
C CYS A 211 10.38 3.39 5.45
N LEU A 212 11.62 3.23 5.91
CA LEU A 212 12.69 4.19 5.63
C LEU A 212 13.04 4.26 4.13
N LEU A 213 13.08 3.10 3.46
CA LEU A 213 13.25 3.04 2.01
C LEU A 213 12.06 3.69 1.28
N ALA A 214 10.83 3.49 1.76
CA ALA A 214 9.64 4.10 1.17
C ALA A 214 9.73 5.63 1.20
N ARG A 215 10.13 6.20 2.34
CA ARG A 215 10.40 7.63 2.47
C ARG A 215 11.40 8.13 1.42
N ARG A 216 12.56 7.45 1.28
CA ARG A 216 13.58 7.81 0.26
C ARG A 216 13.03 7.73 -1.16
N LEU A 217 12.24 6.70 -1.47
CA LEU A 217 11.66 6.51 -2.80
C LEU A 217 10.65 7.62 -3.14
N LEU A 218 9.80 8.01 -2.18
CA LEU A 218 8.86 9.11 -2.33
C LEU A 218 9.60 10.45 -2.56
N GLU A 219 10.61 10.77 -1.74
CA GLU A 219 11.46 11.95 -1.95
C GLU A 219 12.20 11.93 -3.30
N ALA A 220 12.54 10.74 -3.79
CA ALA A 220 13.19 10.57 -5.10
C ALA A 220 12.21 10.67 -6.29
N GLY A 221 10.91 10.82 -6.03
CA GLY A 221 9.87 11.02 -7.05
C GLY A 221 9.09 9.78 -7.46
N VAL A 222 9.12 8.70 -6.68
CA VAL A 222 8.20 7.57 -6.89
C VAL A 222 6.80 7.97 -6.40
N HIS A 223 5.77 7.76 -7.22
CA HIS A 223 4.40 8.21 -6.93
C HIS A 223 3.65 7.33 -5.93
N CYS A 224 3.89 6.01 -5.96
CA CYS A 224 3.25 5.08 -5.05
C CYS A 224 4.25 4.04 -4.54
N VAL A 225 4.26 3.85 -3.22
CA VAL A 225 5.07 2.83 -2.58
C VAL A 225 4.21 1.96 -1.68
N LYS A 226 4.14 0.67 -1.99
CA LYS A 226 3.46 -0.33 -1.15
C LYS A 226 4.47 -1.08 -0.30
N VAL A 227 4.32 -1.01 1.02
CA VAL A 227 5.12 -1.79 1.99
C VAL A 227 4.26 -2.92 2.56
N ALA A 228 4.66 -4.16 2.30
CA ALA A 228 4.04 -5.32 2.92
C ALA A 228 4.61 -5.57 4.33
N HIS A 229 3.70 -5.67 5.30
CA HIS A 229 3.97 -6.23 6.62
C HIS A 229 3.25 -7.60 6.71
N HIS A 230 3.83 -8.54 7.43
CA HIS A 230 3.60 -9.99 7.26
C HIS A 230 3.17 -10.64 8.59
N ASP A 231 2.66 -11.86 8.52
CA ASP A 231 2.22 -12.72 9.63
C ASP A 231 1.08 -12.15 10.49
N TRP A 232 0.13 -11.48 9.83
CA TRP A 232 -1.12 -11.05 10.48
C TRP A 232 -2.24 -12.10 10.37
N ASP A 233 -2.12 -13.03 9.42
CA ASP A 233 -3.03 -14.16 9.15
C ASP A 233 -2.91 -15.30 10.18
N ALA A 234 -3.07 -14.98 11.46
CA ALA A 234 -2.82 -15.91 12.55
C ALA A 234 -4.04 -16.82 12.86
N HIS A 235 -4.10 -17.96 12.17
CA HIS A 235 -5.08 -19.03 12.45
C HIS A 235 -4.77 -19.85 13.72
N PHE A 236 -3.59 -19.65 14.32
CA PHE A 236 -3.11 -20.30 15.53
C PHE A 236 -2.40 -19.26 16.40
N GLU A 237 -2.50 -19.37 17.72
CA GLU A 237 -1.78 -18.51 18.67
C GLU A 237 -1.87 -16.99 18.36
N ASN A 238 -3.03 -16.51 17.91
CA ASN A 238 -3.19 -15.16 17.36
C ASN A 238 -2.67 -14.07 18.31
N PHE A 239 -2.89 -14.22 19.62
CA PHE A 239 -2.45 -13.22 20.59
C PHE A 239 -0.92 -13.13 20.73
N HIS A 240 -0.20 -14.23 20.53
CA HIS A 240 1.26 -14.20 20.49
C HIS A 240 1.75 -13.40 19.27
N TRP A 241 1.22 -13.74 18.09
CA TRP A 241 1.58 -13.08 16.83
C TRP A 241 1.21 -11.61 16.82
N GLN A 242 0.00 -11.24 17.22
CA GLN A 242 -0.46 -9.86 17.32
C GLN A 242 0.47 -9.00 18.19
N ARG A 243 0.92 -9.52 19.33
CA ARG A 243 1.88 -8.81 20.19
C ARG A 243 3.18 -8.52 19.44
N GLN A 244 3.74 -9.50 18.74
CA GLN A 244 4.97 -9.29 17.97
C GLN A 244 4.77 -8.30 16.82
N ARG A 245 3.68 -8.45 16.05
CA ARG A 245 3.42 -7.61 14.87
C ARG A 245 3.15 -6.16 15.27
N CYS A 246 2.37 -5.93 16.32
CA CYS A 246 2.10 -4.58 16.81
C CYS A 246 3.36 -3.92 17.38
N LEU A 247 4.27 -4.67 18.03
CA LEU A 247 5.55 -4.12 18.49
C LEU A 247 6.39 -3.55 17.33
N GLU A 248 6.45 -4.25 16.20
CA GLU A 248 7.11 -3.75 14.99
C GLU A 248 6.34 -2.60 14.34
N PHE A 249 5.03 -2.75 14.20
CA PHE A 249 4.18 -1.80 13.47
C PHE A 249 4.04 -0.47 14.19
N ASP A 250 3.61 -0.47 15.45
CA ASP A 250 3.13 0.73 16.15
C ASP A 250 4.20 1.82 16.21
N ARG A 251 5.43 1.43 16.57
CA ARG A 251 6.56 2.36 16.69
C ARG A 251 7.04 2.85 15.33
N THR A 252 7.13 1.96 14.35
CA THR A 252 7.58 2.28 12.99
C THR A 252 6.59 3.18 12.27
N PHE A 253 5.29 2.90 12.40
CA PHE A 253 4.23 3.68 11.81
C PHE A 253 4.24 5.11 12.36
N VAL A 254 4.26 5.28 13.69
CA VAL A 254 4.34 6.63 14.28
C VAL A 254 5.64 7.34 13.88
N THR A 255 6.76 6.63 13.80
CA THR A 255 8.03 7.20 13.31
C THR A 255 7.90 7.72 11.88
N LEU A 256 7.27 6.95 10.98
CA LEU A 256 7.01 7.36 9.60
C LEU A 256 6.11 8.60 9.55
N MET A 257 5.03 8.63 10.35
CA MET A 257 4.11 9.76 10.41
C MET A 257 4.78 11.04 10.91
N ASP A 258 5.55 10.95 12.00
CA ASP A 258 6.31 12.08 12.53
C ASP A 258 7.38 12.54 11.53
N ASP A 259 8.09 11.62 10.89
CA ASP A 259 9.10 11.97 9.88
C ASP A 259 8.49 12.66 8.65
N PHE A 260 7.35 12.16 8.15
CA PHE A 260 6.67 12.79 7.04
C PHE A 260 6.18 14.19 7.39
N ARG A 261 5.66 14.38 8.61
CA ARG A 261 5.28 15.71 9.10
C ARG A 261 6.50 16.63 9.19
N ASP A 262 7.57 16.18 9.83
CA ASP A 262 8.76 16.99 10.09
C ASP A 262 9.47 17.40 8.79
N ARG A 263 9.28 16.62 7.72
CA ARG A 263 9.77 16.91 6.36
C ARG A 263 8.77 17.65 5.46
N GLY A 264 7.55 17.89 5.92
CA GLY A 264 6.46 18.46 5.11
C GLY A 264 5.89 17.51 4.04
N LEU A 265 6.28 16.23 4.04
CA LEU A 265 5.76 15.22 3.11
C LEU A 265 4.31 14.84 3.39
N LEU A 266 3.84 15.00 4.63
CA LEU A 266 2.50 14.55 5.04
C LEU A 266 1.37 15.30 4.32
N ASP A 267 1.60 16.56 3.94
CA ASP A 267 0.61 17.36 3.21
C ASP A 267 0.45 16.90 1.76
N GLU A 268 1.51 16.32 1.17
CA GLU A 268 1.56 15.89 -0.23
C GLU A 268 1.48 14.36 -0.40
N THR A 269 1.53 13.60 0.69
CA THR A 269 1.54 12.12 0.67
C THR A 269 0.38 11.54 1.44
N LEU A 270 -0.46 10.75 0.75
CA LEU A 270 -1.49 9.94 1.38
C LEU A 270 -0.87 8.66 1.96
N VAL A 271 -0.97 8.49 3.28
CA VAL A 271 -0.60 7.26 3.96
C VAL A 271 -1.84 6.42 4.21
N VAL A 272 -1.84 5.17 3.72
CA VAL A 272 -2.96 4.24 3.87
C VAL A 272 -2.52 2.97 4.62
N ILE A 273 -3.15 2.71 5.76
CA ILE A 273 -3.06 1.44 6.48
C ILE A 273 -4.24 0.57 6.03
N MET A 274 -3.93 -0.42 5.20
CA MET A 274 -4.92 -1.24 4.50
C MET A 274 -4.52 -2.71 4.44
N GLY A 275 -5.47 -3.58 4.79
CA GLY A 275 -5.46 -5.02 4.51
C GLY A 275 -6.50 -5.42 3.48
N GLU A 276 -6.66 -6.71 3.32
CA GLU A 276 -7.54 -7.36 2.35
C GLU A 276 -8.86 -7.84 2.98
N MET A 277 -8.81 -8.18 4.27
CA MET A 277 -9.95 -8.58 5.07
C MET A 277 -9.63 -8.48 6.57
N GLY A 278 -10.66 -8.56 7.38
CA GLY A 278 -10.53 -8.75 8.81
C GLY A 278 -10.43 -10.22 9.21
N ARG A 279 -10.69 -10.49 10.49
CA ARG A 279 -10.69 -11.82 11.11
C ARG A 279 -11.96 -12.11 11.90
N THR A 280 -12.22 -13.38 12.19
CA THR A 280 -13.42 -13.75 12.92
C THR A 280 -13.39 -13.10 14.29
N PRO A 281 -14.51 -12.52 14.76
CA PRO A 281 -14.64 -12.11 16.15
C PRO A 281 -14.49 -13.31 17.08
N ARG A 282 -15.07 -14.46 16.71
CA ARG A 282 -14.92 -15.70 17.45
C ARG A 282 -13.49 -16.24 17.34
N ILE A 283 -12.90 -16.57 18.49
CA ILE A 283 -11.62 -17.28 18.59
C ILE A 283 -11.85 -18.75 18.21
N ASN A 284 -11.02 -19.28 17.31
CA ASN A 284 -11.11 -20.66 16.86
C ASN A 284 -10.51 -21.64 17.91
N TYR A 285 -10.64 -22.94 17.66
CA TYR A 285 -10.15 -23.99 18.58
C TYR A 285 -8.65 -23.91 18.87
N TYR A 286 -7.88 -23.34 17.95
CA TYR A 286 -6.42 -23.23 18.03
C TYR A 286 -5.92 -21.91 18.65
N GLY A 287 -6.82 -21.13 19.25
CA GLY A 287 -6.49 -19.82 19.79
C GLY A 287 -6.15 -18.79 18.71
N GLY A 288 -6.53 -19.06 17.46
CA GLY A 288 -6.43 -18.14 16.34
C GLY A 288 -7.75 -17.49 15.96
N ARG A 289 -7.76 -16.79 14.81
CA ARG A 289 -8.96 -16.23 14.19
C ARG A 289 -8.93 -16.48 12.69
N ASP A 290 -10.08 -16.78 12.11
CA ASP A 290 -10.20 -17.12 10.69
C ASP A 290 -10.59 -15.90 9.85
N HIS A 291 -10.81 -16.05 8.55
CA HIS A 291 -11.06 -14.93 7.63
C HIS A 291 -12.43 -14.26 7.88
N TRP A 292 -12.50 -12.91 7.77
CA TRP A 292 -13.76 -12.17 8.00
C TRP A 292 -13.87 -10.90 7.15
N GLY A 293 -14.84 -10.89 6.24
CA GLY A 293 -15.09 -9.76 5.34
C GLY A 293 -16.15 -8.77 5.82
N ASP A 294 -16.90 -9.10 6.88
CA ASP A 294 -18.19 -8.45 7.18
C ASP A 294 -18.07 -7.18 8.02
N ALA A 295 -16.95 -6.99 8.72
CA ALA A 295 -16.71 -5.82 9.56
C ALA A 295 -15.23 -5.72 9.90
N TRP A 296 -14.52 -4.69 9.45
CA TRP A 296 -13.11 -4.48 9.76
C TRP A 296 -12.70 -3.01 9.62
N SER A 297 -11.42 -2.69 9.85
CA SER A 297 -10.96 -1.30 9.88
C SER A 297 -9.78 -1.00 8.99
N MET A 298 -9.73 0.28 8.59
CA MET A 298 -8.61 0.91 7.88
C MET A 298 -8.31 2.27 8.50
N ALA A 299 -7.11 2.78 8.25
CA ALA A 299 -6.73 4.13 8.66
C ALA A 299 -6.01 4.87 7.54
N PHE A 300 -6.25 6.18 7.49
CA PHE A 300 -5.70 7.11 6.50
C PHE A 300 -5.08 8.30 7.21
N ALA A 301 -4.09 8.93 6.58
CA ALA A 301 -3.54 10.19 7.05
C ALA A 301 -2.82 10.94 5.93
N GLY A 302 -2.70 12.25 6.09
CA GLY A 302 -2.06 13.13 5.10
C GLY A 302 -2.93 13.37 3.88
N CYS A 303 -2.43 14.19 2.95
CA CYS A 303 -2.98 14.46 1.61
C CYS A 303 -4.51 14.34 1.47
N GLY A 304 -5.23 15.47 1.66
CA GLY A 304 -6.67 15.55 1.45
C GLY A 304 -7.56 14.81 2.46
N ILE A 305 -6.98 14.10 3.43
CA ILE A 305 -7.71 13.41 4.50
C ILE A 305 -7.95 14.35 5.67
N LYS A 306 -9.17 14.30 6.21
CA LYS A 306 -9.57 15.03 7.42
C LYS A 306 -9.04 14.33 8.67
N PRO A 307 -8.17 14.98 9.47
CA PRO A 307 -7.62 14.37 10.68
C PRO A 307 -8.67 14.29 11.80
N GLY A 308 -8.53 13.29 12.67
CA GLY A 308 -9.35 13.13 13.87
C GLY A 308 -10.73 12.50 13.63
N VAL A 309 -10.97 11.99 12.43
CA VAL A 309 -12.24 11.32 12.07
C VAL A 309 -12.20 9.86 12.50
N VAL A 310 -13.26 9.41 13.18
CA VAL A 310 -13.51 7.99 13.42
C VAL A 310 -14.89 7.66 12.85
N LEU A 311 -14.90 7.03 11.68
CA LEU A 311 -16.10 6.73 10.93
C LEU A 311 -16.60 5.31 11.23
N GLY A 312 -17.90 5.22 11.45
CA GLY A 312 -18.64 3.96 11.50
C GLY A 312 -18.45 3.14 12.77
N LYS A 313 -19.28 2.12 12.92
CA LYS A 313 -19.36 1.29 14.13
C LYS A 313 -19.70 -0.15 13.79
N THR A 314 -19.20 -1.05 14.62
CA THR A 314 -19.63 -2.45 14.66
C THR A 314 -20.50 -2.71 15.89
N ASN A 315 -21.28 -3.79 15.86
CA ASN A 315 -22.04 -4.23 17.03
C ASN A 315 -21.13 -4.57 18.22
N GLU A 316 -21.72 -4.81 19.40
CA GLU A 316 -20.97 -5.12 20.63
C GLU A 316 -20.08 -6.38 20.52
N LEU A 317 -20.43 -7.28 19.61
CA LEU A 317 -19.69 -8.51 19.35
C LEU A 317 -18.57 -8.33 18.31
N GLY A 318 -18.54 -7.20 17.60
CA GLY A 318 -17.64 -6.95 16.46
C GLY A 318 -17.97 -7.80 15.22
N THR A 319 -19.16 -8.38 15.11
CA THR A 319 -19.51 -9.32 14.02
C THR A 319 -20.07 -8.64 12.79
N GLU A 320 -20.71 -7.50 12.94
CA GLU A 320 -21.34 -6.79 11.82
C GLU A 320 -21.15 -5.28 11.97
N VAL A 321 -21.14 -4.60 10.83
CA VAL A 321 -21.20 -3.14 10.79
C VAL A 321 -22.63 -2.71 11.06
N THR A 322 -22.82 -1.81 12.03
CA THR A 322 -24.13 -1.27 12.41
C THR A 322 -24.34 0.17 11.95
N ASP A 323 -23.26 0.86 11.58
CA ASP A 323 -23.30 2.28 11.20
C ASP A 323 -22.15 2.61 10.23
N GLY A 324 -22.45 3.44 9.23
CA GLY A 324 -21.48 3.96 8.27
C GLY A 324 -20.76 2.90 7.43
N ALA A 325 -21.45 1.83 7.00
CA ALA A 325 -20.83 0.77 6.19
C ALA A 325 -20.23 1.31 4.89
N VAL A 326 -19.00 0.88 4.60
CA VAL A 326 -18.28 1.22 3.35
C VAL A 326 -17.71 -0.03 2.71
N ASP A 327 -17.70 -0.06 1.38
CA ASP A 327 -17.11 -1.16 0.62
C ASP A 327 -15.74 -0.80 0.01
N ALA A 328 -15.14 -1.75 -0.70
CA ALA A 328 -13.83 -1.55 -1.32
C ALA A 328 -13.84 -0.53 -2.47
N GLY A 329 -14.96 -0.40 -3.19
CA GLY A 329 -15.10 0.59 -4.24
C GLY A 329 -15.17 2.00 -3.66
N ASP A 330 -15.89 2.19 -2.55
CA ASP A 330 -15.95 3.48 -1.87
C ASP A 330 -14.57 3.90 -1.34
N LEU A 331 -13.83 2.97 -0.75
CA LEU A 331 -12.46 3.19 -0.30
C LEU A 331 -11.52 3.58 -1.45
N PHE A 332 -11.62 2.89 -2.60
CA PHE A 332 -10.81 3.18 -3.77
C PHE A 332 -11.10 4.58 -4.35
N HIS A 333 -12.38 4.96 -4.44
CA HIS A 333 -12.79 6.31 -4.84
C HIS A 333 -12.29 7.38 -3.86
N THR A 334 -12.35 7.10 -2.57
CA THR A 334 -11.92 8.03 -1.52
C THR A 334 -10.41 8.27 -1.56
N ILE A 335 -9.62 7.23 -1.80
CA ILE A 335 -8.17 7.35 -1.97
C ILE A 335 -7.84 8.27 -3.16
N LEU A 336 -8.49 8.07 -4.30
CA LEU A 336 -8.30 8.93 -5.48
C LEU A 336 -8.70 10.37 -5.21
N ALA A 337 -9.86 10.58 -4.59
CA ALA A 337 -10.38 11.90 -4.26
C ALA A 337 -9.45 12.66 -3.30
N ALA A 338 -8.86 11.98 -2.31
CA ALA A 338 -7.89 12.56 -1.38
C ALA A 338 -6.65 13.11 -2.11
N MET A 339 -6.25 12.48 -3.22
CA MET A 339 -5.17 12.95 -4.10
C MET A 339 -5.64 13.93 -5.19
N GLY A 340 -6.89 14.41 -5.13
CA GLY A 340 -7.45 15.34 -6.10
C GLY A 340 -7.86 14.71 -7.43
N LEU A 341 -7.97 13.38 -7.50
CA LEU A 341 -8.35 12.63 -8.69
C LEU A 341 -9.82 12.22 -8.65
N ASP A 342 -10.53 12.31 -9.77
CA ASP A 342 -11.95 11.94 -9.87
C ASP A 342 -12.12 10.63 -10.66
N ALA A 343 -12.31 9.53 -9.92
CA ALA A 343 -12.50 8.18 -10.49
C ALA A 343 -13.70 8.04 -11.44
N LYS A 344 -14.67 8.98 -11.40
CA LYS A 344 -15.85 8.97 -12.30
C LYS A 344 -15.65 9.78 -13.57
N ARG A 345 -14.76 10.79 -13.53
CA ARG A 345 -14.49 11.66 -14.70
C ARG A 345 -13.26 11.23 -15.47
N GLU A 346 -12.25 10.75 -14.77
CA GLU A 346 -11.01 10.32 -15.38
C GLU A 346 -11.14 8.87 -15.89
N ASN A 347 -10.52 8.61 -17.05
CA ASN A 347 -10.53 7.30 -17.66
C ASN A 347 -9.11 6.81 -17.92
N LEU A 348 -8.94 5.51 -17.77
CA LEU A 348 -7.72 4.81 -18.12
C LEU A 348 -7.80 4.39 -19.60
N PRO A 349 -6.74 4.62 -20.37
CA PRO A 349 -6.71 4.24 -21.78
C PRO A 349 -6.77 2.71 -21.91
N GLY A 350 -7.85 2.21 -22.52
CA GLY A 350 -8.00 0.80 -22.84
C GLY A 350 -7.73 0.48 -24.32
N ARG A 351 -7.67 -0.81 -24.66
CA ARG A 351 -7.41 -1.27 -26.04
C ARG A 351 -8.53 -0.89 -27.03
N TRP A 352 -9.77 -0.81 -26.56
CA TRP A 352 -10.96 -0.64 -27.41
C TRP A 352 -11.97 0.39 -26.89
N ARG A 353 -11.81 0.82 -25.65
CA ARG A 353 -12.62 1.84 -24.98
C ARG A 353 -11.83 2.43 -23.83
N ASP A 354 -12.16 3.65 -23.48
CA ASP A 354 -11.79 4.23 -22.20
C ASP A 354 -12.49 3.46 -21.08
N ASN A 355 -11.73 3.09 -20.04
CA ASN A 355 -12.28 2.37 -18.90
C ASN A 355 -12.30 3.32 -17.68
N PRO A 356 -13.42 3.38 -16.94
CA PRO A 356 -13.47 4.17 -15.73
C PRO A 356 -12.46 3.63 -14.72
N ILE A 357 -11.73 4.53 -14.06
CA ILE A 357 -10.70 4.17 -13.09
C ILE A 357 -11.31 3.36 -11.94
N GLY A 358 -12.38 3.90 -11.34
CA GLY A 358 -13.14 3.25 -10.27
C GLY A 358 -14.49 2.71 -10.75
N ASP A 359 -15.16 1.92 -9.93
CA ASP A 359 -16.51 1.45 -10.23
C ASP A 359 -17.50 2.62 -10.21
N PRO A 360 -18.18 2.95 -11.33
CA PRO A 360 -19.12 4.07 -11.36
C PRO A 360 -20.25 3.97 -10.33
N ALA A 361 -20.57 2.76 -9.86
CA ALA A 361 -21.58 2.50 -8.83
C ALA A 361 -21.14 2.93 -7.42
N SER A 362 -19.84 3.06 -7.17
CA SER A 362 -19.28 3.44 -5.87
C SER A 362 -19.20 4.95 -5.68
N SER A 363 -18.92 5.37 -4.46
CA SER A 363 -18.96 6.78 -4.05
C SER A 363 -17.78 7.15 -3.14
N VAL A 364 -17.47 8.44 -3.10
CA VAL A 364 -16.44 8.94 -2.19
C VAL A 364 -17.04 9.08 -0.79
N ILE A 365 -16.30 8.65 0.22
CA ILE A 365 -16.63 8.79 1.64
C ILE A 365 -16.29 10.23 2.04
N GLN A 366 -17.26 11.14 1.97
CA GLN A 366 -17.04 12.57 2.16
C GLN A 366 -16.60 12.92 3.58
N GLU A 367 -17.02 12.12 4.57
CA GLU A 367 -16.77 12.34 5.99
C GLU A 367 -15.28 12.28 6.36
N VAL A 368 -14.46 11.60 5.56
CA VAL A 368 -13.01 11.44 5.79
C VAL A 368 -12.15 12.38 4.95
N LEU A 369 -12.73 13.22 4.09
CA LEU A 369 -12.01 14.21 3.28
C LEU A 369 -12.02 15.61 3.92
N ALA A 370 -10.95 16.37 3.69
CA ALA A 370 -10.68 17.69 4.28
C ALA A 370 -11.38 18.85 3.55
#